data_AF-A0A7X6YU40-F1
#
_entry.id   AF-A0A7X6YU40-F1
#
_cell.length_a   1.000
_cell.length_b   1.000
_cell.length_c   1.000
_cell.angle_alpha   90.00
_cell.angle_beta   90.00
_cell.angle_gamma   90.00
#
_symmetry.space_group_name_H-M   'P 1'
#
loop_
_entity.id
_entity.type
_entity.pdbx_description
1 polymer ?
#
loop_
_entity_poly.entity_id
_entity_poly.type
_entity_poly.pdbx_seq_one_letter_code
_entity_poly.pdbx_strand_id
1 'polypeptide(L)'
;RAGNRFNVQKTGEHISILGKGMKHTTCVNGIFHPIDKILLYDASVINDVLNKRIRIDVYSTLPEMMNIKARGVDAEVEYYYPSGFFKNLKYKDDETKVNSKRPTGGAVSLQGDRFHIYGWYDFTHILPPVPEGSWEIRIGIKTRERNIVQIYVDNVPNGIPLDMGKNAEHPDIGYIADANTDDDGISNDKDLRNRGWMKAPDYFCQYPQGKSGRLSTHSLRRILGIYSLGDGNIHTFRMKSVLSSNTNDYFGYDYIEFVPKGLLDTEDRN
;
A
#
# COMPACT_ATOMS: atom_id res chain seq x y z
N ARG A 1 -14.26 -1.88 14.05
CA ARG A 1 -13.15 -1.50 14.95
C ARG A 1 -12.40 -2.77 15.32
N ALA A 2 -11.10 -2.89 15.00
CA ALA A 2 -10.29 -3.94 15.59
C ALA A 2 -10.34 -3.76 17.13
N GLY A 3 -10.75 -4.80 17.85
CA GLY A 3 -10.88 -4.75 19.30
C GLY A 3 -9.52 -4.80 20.00
N ASN A 4 -9.52 -4.84 21.34
CA ASN A 4 -8.34 -5.04 22.19
C ASN A 4 -7.85 -6.51 22.13
N ARG A 5 -7.66 -7.04 20.92
CA ARG A 5 -7.35 -8.44 20.64
C ARG A 5 -6.16 -8.54 19.70
N PHE A 6 -5.17 -9.35 20.06
CA PHE A 6 -4.00 -9.69 19.26
C PHE A 6 -4.10 -11.15 18.80
N ASN A 7 -3.43 -11.48 17.68
CA ASN A 7 -3.37 -12.83 17.11
C ASN A 7 -4.72 -13.55 17.03
N VAL A 8 -5.75 -12.85 16.51
CA VAL A 8 -7.08 -13.44 16.33
C VAL A 8 -7.04 -14.51 15.24
N GLN A 9 -7.15 -15.77 15.66
CA GLN A 9 -7.21 -16.95 14.82
C GLN A 9 -8.62 -17.14 14.23
N LYS A 10 -8.74 -17.93 13.15
CA LYS A 10 -10.02 -18.33 12.54
C LYS A 10 -10.96 -19.04 13.50
N THR A 11 -10.41 -19.76 14.48
CA THR A 11 -11.17 -20.41 15.56
C THR A 11 -11.81 -19.40 16.53
N GLY A 12 -11.44 -18.13 16.45
CA GLY A 12 -11.81 -17.09 17.40
C GLY A 12 -10.88 -17.00 18.61
N GLU A 13 -9.89 -17.89 18.74
CA GLU A 13 -8.85 -17.76 19.76
C GLU A 13 -8.04 -16.47 19.53
N HIS A 14 -7.72 -15.79 20.62
CA HIS A 14 -6.95 -14.56 20.59
C HIS A 14 -6.28 -14.31 21.94
N ILE A 15 -5.40 -13.31 21.95
CA ILE A 15 -4.79 -12.72 23.14
C ILE A 15 -5.52 -11.40 23.40
N SER A 16 -6.01 -11.18 24.61
CA SER A 16 -6.71 -9.94 24.98
C SER A 16 -5.84 -9.05 25.85
N ILE A 17 -6.04 -7.74 25.74
CA ILE A 17 -5.66 -6.83 26.83
C ILE A 17 -6.51 -7.20 28.05
N LEU A 18 -5.86 -7.47 29.18
CA LEU A 18 -6.55 -7.75 30.44
C LEU A 18 -7.41 -6.55 30.85
N GLY A 19 -8.69 -6.80 31.12
CA GLY A 19 -9.68 -5.76 31.40
C GLY A 19 -9.45 -5.01 32.73
N LYS A 20 -10.34 -4.02 32.99
CA LYS A 20 -10.35 -3.00 34.07
C LYS A 20 -9.91 -3.41 35.50
N GLY A 21 -9.74 -4.70 35.82
CA GLY A 21 -9.26 -5.19 37.11
C GLY A 21 -7.73 -5.17 37.28
N MET A 22 -6.96 -5.17 36.18
CA MET A 22 -5.52 -4.91 36.20
C MET A 22 -5.30 -3.50 35.69
N LYS A 23 -4.94 -2.57 36.59
CA LYS A 23 -4.84 -1.15 36.28
C LYS A 23 -3.90 -0.93 35.08
N HIS A 24 -4.38 -0.24 34.04
CA HIS A 24 -3.49 0.42 33.08
C HIS A 24 -2.60 1.36 33.88
N THR A 25 -1.35 0.97 34.07
CA THR A 25 -0.43 1.74 34.91
C THR A 25 0.28 2.75 34.02
N THR A 26 -0.04 4.02 34.23
CA THR A 26 0.73 5.13 33.68
C THR A 26 2.10 5.16 34.37
N CYS A 27 3.16 5.17 33.59
CA CYS A 27 4.53 5.43 34.05
C CYS A 27 4.99 6.80 33.54
N VAL A 28 6.15 7.27 34.02
CA VAL A 28 6.69 8.60 33.68
C VAL A 28 6.78 8.84 32.17
N ASN A 29 7.00 7.77 31.38
CA ASN A 29 7.23 7.85 29.93
C ASN A 29 6.27 6.97 29.09
N GLY A 30 5.12 6.52 29.62
CA GLY A 30 4.25 5.64 28.85
C GLY A 30 3.07 5.04 29.61
N ILE A 31 2.37 4.12 28.94
CA ILE A 31 1.21 3.39 29.48
C ILE A 31 1.44 1.90 29.21
N PHE A 32 1.33 1.07 30.24
CA PHE A 32 1.41 -0.39 30.10
C PHE A 32 0.00 -0.99 29.92
N HIS A 33 -0.13 -1.86 28.93
CA HIS A 33 -1.33 -2.64 28.66
C HIS A 33 -1.02 -4.14 28.88
N PRO A 34 -1.36 -4.72 30.05
CA PRO A 34 -1.10 -6.13 30.30
C PRO A 34 -1.99 -7.00 29.41
N ILE A 35 -1.47 -8.15 28.98
CA ILE A 35 -2.14 -9.12 28.11
C ILE A 35 -2.35 -10.46 28.85
N ASP A 36 -3.39 -11.20 28.47
CA ASP A 36 -3.84 -12.43 29.16
C ASP A 36 -3.02 -13.69 28.83
N LYS A 37 -2.25 -13.64 27.74
CA LYS A 37 -1.40 -14.72 27.22
C LYS A 37 -0.11 -14.14 26.65
N ILE A 38 0.92 -14.99 26.53
CA ILE A 38 2.19 -14.62 25.89
C ILE A 38 1.98 -14.42 24.39
N LEU A 39 2.54 -13.34 23.83
CA LEU A 39 2.68 -13.17 22.38
C LEU A 39 3.72 -14.16 21.85
N LEU A 40 3.25 -15.32 21.41
CA LEU A 40 4.07 -16.36 20.81
C LEU A 40 3.79 -16.46 19.30
N TYR A 41 4.86 -16.58 18.50
CA TYR A 41 4.80 -16.83 17.06
C TYR A 41 4.93 -18.32 16.79
N ASP A 42 3.94 -19.09 17.23
CA ASP A 42 3.89 -20.53 16.96
C ASP A 42 3.42 -20.83 15.52
N ALA A 43 3.42 -22.12 15.17
CA ALA A 43 2.97 -22.57 13.86
C ALA A 43 1.50 -22.20 13.56
N SER A 44 0.63 -22.07 14.57
CA SER A 44 -0.76 -21.66 14.36
C SER A 44 -0.82 -20.19 13.95
N VAL A 45 -0.15 -19.31 14.69
CA VAL A 45 -0.07 -17.88 14.38
C VAL A 45 0.53 -17.64 13.01
N ILE A 46 1.61 -18.36 12.67
CA ILE A 46 2.26 -18.24 11.35
C ILE A 46 1.29 -18.65 10.22
N ASN A 47 0.65 -19.82 10.35
CA ASN A 47 -0.15 -20.39 9.26
C ASN A 47 -1.58 -19.82 9.16
N ASP A 48 -2.06 -19.15 10.21
CA ASP A 48 -3.41 -18.58 10.25
C ASP A 48 -3.42 -17.05 10.32
N VAL A 49 -2.76 -16.46 11.32
CA VAL A 49 -2.79 -15.00 11.55
C VAL A 49 -1.90 -14.28 10.55
N LEU A 50 -0.67 -14.75 10.36
CA LEU A 50 0.34 -14.12 9.50
C LEU A 50 0.22 -14.56 8.04
N ASN A 51 -0.46 -15.66 7.76
CA ASN A 51 -0.82 -16.09 6.42
C ASN A 51 -2.08 -15.35 5.96
N LYS A 52 -1.98 -14.03 5.80
CA LYS A 52 -3.02 -13.13 5.28
C LYS A 52 -2.37 -12.05 4.42
N ARG A 53 -3.16 -11.39 3.58
CA ARG A 53 -2.69 -10.17 2.91
C ARG A 53 -2.28 -9.14 3.96
N ILE A 54 -1.08 -8.60 3.80
CA ILE A 54 -0.59 -7.43 4.51
C ILE A 54 -0.72 -6.26 3.56
N ARG A 55 -1.42 -5.19 3.97
CA ARG A 55 -1.46 -3.92 3.24
C ARG A 55 -0.94 -2.82 4.15
N ILE A 56 0.07 -2.11 3.70
CA ILE A 56 0.74 -1.08 4.48
C ILE A 56 0.68 0.21 3.68
N ASP A 57 0.13 1.24 4.33
CA ASP A 57 0.14 2.61 3.85
C ASP A 57 1.59 3.13 3.74
N VAL A 58 1.92 3.86 2.67
CA VAL A 58 3.30 4.32 2.42
C VAL A 58 3.83 5.22 3.55
N TYR A 59 2.98 6.02 4.21
CA TYR A 59 3.45 6.79 5.37
C TYR A 59 3.91 5.87 6.50
N SER A 60 3.27 4.71 6.66
CA SER A 60 3.62 3.74 7.70
C SER A 60 4.90 2.97 7.42
N THR A 61 5.40 2.97 6.18
CA THR A 61 6.70 2.37 5.85
C THR A 61 7.87 3.34 6.05
N LEU A 62 7.59 4.61 6.37
CA LEU A 62 8.55 5.69 6.53
C LEU A 62 8.58 6.18 7.99
N PRO A 63 9.54 5.72 8.82
CA PRO A 63 9.55 6.03 10.25
C PRO A 63 9.55 7.52 10.59
N GLU A 64 10.15 8.34 9.74
CA GLU A 64 10.23 9.78 9.89
C GLU A 64 8.83 10.43 9.88
N MET A 65 7.89 9.86 9.13
CA MET A 65 6.52 10.37 9.01
C MET A 65 5.73 10.29 10.32
N MET A 66 6.13 9.42 11.26
CA MET A 66 5.46 9.29 12.56
C MET A 66 5.68 10.50 13.46
N ASN A 67 6.79 11.22 13.30
CA ASN A 67 7.21 12.26 14.24
C ASN A 67 7.02 13.69 13.71
N ILE A 68 6.88 13.86 12.40
CA ILE A 68 6.92 15.19 11.76
C ILE A 68 5.54 15.84 11.60
N LYS A 69 4.48 15.22 12.15
CA LYS A 69 3.08 15.69 12.05
C LYS A 69 2.62 15.99 10.61
N ALA A 70 3.21 15.35 9.61
CA ALA A 70 2.88 15.60 8.20
C ALA A 70 1.56 14.94 7.75
N ARG A 71 0.96 14.08 8.58
CA ARG A 71 -0.33 13.46 8.28
C ARG A 71 -1.47 14.35 8.79
N GLY A 72 -2.41 14.69 7.91
CA GLY A 72 -3.61 15.47 8.28
C GLY A 72 -3.38 16.98 8.49
N VAL A 73 -2.23 17.50 8.04
CA VAL A 73 -1.95 18.94 7.92
C VAL A 73 -2.89 19.65 6.96
N ASP A 74 -3.02 20.96 7.12
CA ASP A 74 -4.00 21.78 6.38
C ASP A 74 -3.75 21.77 4.87
N ALA A 75 -4.81 21.97 4.09
CA ALA A 75 -4.83 21.80 2.63
C ALA A 75 -3.84 22.70 1.87
N GLU A 76 -3.39 23.79 2.50
CA GLU A 76 -2.53 24.79 1.86
C GLU A 76 -1.04 24.49 1.98
N VAL A 77 -0.63 23.60 2.89
CA VAL A 77 0.80 23.35 3.17
C VAL A 77 1.25 22.02 2.59
N GLU A 78 2.05 22.07 1.53
CA GLU A 78 2.80 20.91 1.02
C GLU A 78 4.14 20.79 1.77
N TYR A 79 4.43 19.60 2.29
CA TYR A 79 5.71 19.31 2.95
C TYR A 79 6.62 18.59 1.98
N TYR A 80 7.70 19.24 1.57
CA TYR A 80 8.73 18.66 0.72
C TYR A 80 9.86 18.05 1.55
N TYR A 81 10.36 16.90 1.11
CA TYR A 81 11.41 16.15 1.80
C TYR A 81 12.70 16.15 0.98
N PRO A 82 13.82 16.62 1.54
CA PRO A 82 15.09 16.60 0.83
C PRO A 82 15.61 15.17 0.67
N SER A 83 16.45 14.94 -0.34
CA SER A 83 17.14 13.64 -0.47
C SER A 83 17.89 13.30 0.81
N GLY A 84 17.86 12.02 1.18
CA GLY A 84 18.45 11.52 2.43
C GLY A 84 17.56 11.69 3.67
N PHE A 85 16.40 12.36 3.57
CA PHE A 85 15.48 12.50 4.70
C PHE A 85 14.92 11.15 5.17
N PHE A 86 14.53 10.28 4.24
CA PHE A 86 13.91 9.00 4.57
C PHE A 86 14.93 7.86 4.66
N LYS A 87 14.82 7.05 5.73
CA LYS A 87 15.58 5.81 5.86
C LYS A 87 15.19 4.79 4.81
N ASN A 88 13.90 4.62 4.55
CA ASN A 88 13.38 3.55 3.68
C ASN A 88 13.07 4.01 2.24
N LEU A 89 13.15 5.31 1.93
CA LEU A 89 12.97 5.82 0.57
C LEU A 89 14.24 6.57 0.14
N LYS A 90 14.89 6.08 -0.91
CA LYS A 90 16.13 6.65 -1.47
C LYS A 90 15.86 7.25 -2.82
N TYR A 91 16.38 8.44 -3.06
CA TYR A 91 16.30 9.14 -4.35
C TYR A 91 17.50 10.07 -4.48
N LYS A 92 17.99 10.22 -5.71
CA LYS A 92 19.38 10.60 -5.96
C LYS A 92 19.64 12.11 -5.91
N ASP A 93 18.67 12.93 -6.26
CA ASP A 93 18.87 14.36 -6.52
C ASP A 93 17.55 15.14 -6.48
N ASP A 94 17.65 16.45 -6.74
CA ASP A 94 16.53 17.39 -6.75
C ASP A 94 15.58 17.22 -7.95
N GLU A 95 15.91 16.34 -8.92
CA GLU A 95 14.99 15.98 -10.00
C GLU A 95 13.86 15.07 -9.48
N THR A 96 14.11 14.37 -8.37
CA THR A 96 13.09 13.62 -7.63
C THR A 96 12.59 14.44 -6.45
N LYS A 97 11.36 14.96 -6.54
CA LYS A 97 10.74 15.73 -5.46
C LYS A 97 9.70 14.89 -4.74
N VAL A 98 9.91 14.65 -3.45
CA VAL A 98 8.96 13.90 -2.62
C VAL A 98 8.21 14.89 -1.74
N ASN A 99 6.87 14.82 -1.75
CA ASN A 99 6.07 15.63 -0.85
C ASN A 99 4.94 14.84 -0.19
N SER A 100 4.41 15.42 0.87
CA SER A 100 3.13 15.04 1.43
C SER A 100 2.18 16.23 1.50
N LYS A 101 0.89 15.96 1.35
CA LYS A 101 -0.17 16.96 1.56
C LYS A 101 -1.50 16.34 1.96
N ARG A 102 -2.44 17.20 2.36
CA ARG A 102 -3.83 16.80 2.58
C ARG A 102 -4.45 16.25 1.29
N PRO A 103 -5.38 15.28 1.36
CA PRO A 103 -6.23 14.92 0.23
C PRO A 103 -7.02 16.14 -0.24
N THR A 104 -7.05 16.37 -1.55
CA THR A 104 -8.01 17.31 -2.13
C THR A 104 -9.36 16.62 -2.29
N GLY A 105 -10.42 17.41 -2.49
CA GLY A 105 -11.72 16.87 -2.87
C GLY A 105 -11.57 15.92 -4.05
N GLY A 106 -12.16 14.73 -3.94
CA GLY A 106 -12.16 13.71 -4.96
C GLY A 106 -10.99 12.73 -4.93
N ALA A 107 -10.00 12.88 -4.04
CA ALA A 107 -8.90 11.94 -3.91
C ALA A 107 -9.37 10.59 -3.33
N VAL A 108 -8.88 9.48 -3.89
CA VAL A 108 -9.25 8.12 -3.49
C VAL A 108 -8.01 7.40 -2.96
N SER A 109 -7.62 7.67 -1.72
CA SER A 109 -6.38 7.13 -1.12
C SER A 109 -6.65 6.37 0.16
N LEU A 110 -5.79 5.39 0.47
CA LEU A 110 -5.76 4.75 1.77
C LEU A 110 -5.47 5.81 2.85
N GLN A 111 -6.14 5.70 4.01
CA GLN A 111 -6.07 6.66 5.11
C GLN A 111 -6.40 8.13 4.78
N GLY A 112 -6.83 8.43 3.55
CA GLY A 112 -7.10 9.78 3.09
C GLY A 112 -5.86 10.66 3.16
N ASP A 113 -4.72 10.18 2.67
CA ASP A 113 -3.49 10.98 2.54
C ASP A 113 -2.95 11.01 1.10
N ARG A 114 -1.89 11.81 0.90
CA ARG A 114 -1.26 12.02 -0.40
C ARG A 114 0.24 12.09 -0.26
N PHE A 115 0.88 10.97 -0.55
CA PHE A 115 2.32 10.88 -0.73
C PHE A 115 2.63 10.89 -2.23
N HIS A 116 3.25 11.97 -2.72
CA HIS A 116 3.53 12.12 -4.13
C HIS A 116 5.03 12.22 -4.39
N ILE A 117 5.43 11.69 -5.54
CA ILE A 117 6.78 11.77 -6.06
C ILE A 117 6.71 12.43 -7.44
N TYR A 118 7.32 13.59 -7.59
CA TYR A 118 7.29 14.45 -8.78
C TYR A 118 8.63 14.45 -9.51
N GLY A 119 8.60 14.98 -10.73
CA GLY A 119 9.78 15.25 -11.56
C GLY A 119 10.24 14.05 -12.39
N TRP A 120 11.49 14.08 -12.83
CA TRP A 120 12.13 12.95 -13.52
C TRP A 120 12.59 11.92 -12.51
N TYR A 121 11.64 11.43 -11.72
CA TYR A 121 11.98 10.73 -10.49
C TYR A 121 12.69 9.41 -10.75
N ASP A 122 13.60 9.09 -9.83
CA ASP A 122 14.27 7.80 -9.72
C ASP A 122 14.41 7.51 -8.23
N PHE A 123 13.49 6.68 -7.72
CA PHE A 123 13.44 6.37 -6.30
C PHE A 123 13.41 4.87 -6.05
N THR A 124 14.01 4.47 -4.93
CA THR A 124 14.00 3.11 -4.41
C THR A 124 13.37 3.11 -3.03
N HIS A 125 12.28 2.37 -2.87
CA HIS A 125 11.64 2.05 -1.60
C HIS A 125 12.16 0.69 -1.09
N ILE A 126 12.75 0.71 0.10
CA ILE A 126 13.08 -0.50 0.87
C ILE A 126 11.77 -1.11 1.36
N LEU A 127 11.53 -2.36 1.00
CA LEU A 127 10.29 -3.05 1.33
C LEU A 127 10.25 -3.40 2.83
N PRO A 128 9.09 -3.26 3.50
CA PRO A 128 8.91 -3.77 4.84
C PRO A 128 9.21 -5.29 4.92
N PRO A 129 9.81 -5.77 6.01
CA PRO A 129 10.03 -7.20 6.19
C PRO A 129 8.69 -7.95 6.34
N VAL A 130 8.63 -9.15 5.78
CA VAL A 130 7.53 -10.11 5.94
C VAL A 130 8.09 -11.46 6.38
N PRO A 131 7.27 -12.37 6.94
CA PRO A 131 7.72 -13.74 7.22
C PRO A 131 8.26 -14.44 5.98
N GLU A 132 9.20 -15.37 6.17
CA GLU A 132 9.77 -16.17 5.09
C GLU A 132 8.67 -16.86 4.27
N GLY A 133 8.70 -16.72 2.96
CA GLY A 133 7.75 -17.39 2.07
C GLY A 133 7.64 -16.78 0.67
N SER A 134 6.72 -17.31 -0.12
CA SER A 134 6.39 -16.77 -1.45
C SER A 134 5.23 -15.78 -1.37
N TRP A 135 5.48 -14.54 -1.76
CA TRP A 135 4.55 -13.42 -1.66
C TRP A 135 4.36 -12.75 -3.02
N GLU A 136 3.11 -12.49 -3.40
CA GLU A 136 2.80 -11.54 -4.46
C GLU A 136 2.92 -10.12 -3.92
N ILE A 137 3.76 -9.30 -4.56
CA ILE A 137 3.89 -7.87 -4.25
C ILE A 137 2.96 -7.08 -5.16
N ARG A 138 2.24 -6.12 -4.58
CA ARG A 138 1.41 -5.17 -5.33
C ARG A 138 1.57 -3.78 -4.77
N ILE A 139 1.31 -2.78 -5.62
CA ILE A 139 1.31 -1.38 -5.21
C ILE A 139 -0.03 -0.72 -5.55
N GLY A 140 -0.52 0.11 -4.63
CA GLY A 140 -1.61 1.03 -4.89
C GLY A 140 -1.09 2.23 -5.67
N ILE A 141 -1.69 2.48 -6.83
CA ILE A 141 -1.19 3.44 -7.81
C ILE A 141 -2.31 4.32 -8.36
N LYS A 142 -1.99 5.58 -8.66
CA LYS A 142 -2.88 6.49 -9.38
C LYS A 142 -2.64 6.41 -10.89
N THR A 143 -3.72 6.40 -11.66
CA THR A 143 -3.69 6.40 -13.13
C THR A 143 -4.17 7.75 -13.67
N ARG A 144 -3.94 8.03 -14.96
CA ARG A 144 -4.05 9.36 -15.61
C ARG A 144 -2.93 10.33 -15.25
N GLU A 145 -1.79 9.80 -14.80
CA GLU A 145 -0.58 10.56 -14.55
C GLU A 145 0.27 10.58 -15.84
N ARG A 146 0.72 11.73 -16.32
CA ARG A 146 1.33 11.85 -17.67
C ARG A 146 2.80 11.42 -17.72
N ASN A 147 3.10 10.26 -17.13
CA ASN A 147 4.43 9.68 -17.06
C ASN A 147 4.47 8.23 -17.55
N ILE A 148 5.60 7.85 -18.15
CA ILE A 148 5.94 6.47 -18.45
C ILE A 148 7.05 6.05 -17.49
N VAL A 149 6.86 4.94 -16.80
CA VAL A 149 7.74 4.51 -15.72
C VAL A 149 8.28 3.10 -15.95
N GLN A 150 9.55 2.88 -15.61
CA GLN A 150 10.08 1.52 -15.47
C GLN A 150 10.09 1.15 -14.00
N ILE A 151 9.50 -0.01 -13.69
CA ILE A 151 9.52 -0.60 -12.35
C ILE A 151 10.65 -1.63 -12.28
N TYR A 152 11.28 -1.75 -11.11
CA TYR A 152 12.23 -2.79 -10.76
C TYR A 152 11.89 -3.37 -9.40
N VAL A 153 12.11 -4.67 -9.23
CA VAL A 153 12.13 -5.34 -7.93
C VAL A 153 13.51 -5.96 -7.77
N ASP A 154 14.21 -5.65 -6.69
CA ASP A 154 15.59 -6.07 -6.43
C ASP A 154 16.54 -5.79 -7.60
N ASN A 155 16.44 -4.57 -8.15
CA ASN A 155 17.18 -4.08 -9.33
C ASN A 155 16.93 -4.86 -10.64
N VAL A 156 15.99 -5.81 -10.67
CA VAL A 156 15.57 -6.51 -11.88
C VAL A 156 14.39 -5.78 -12.51
N PRO A 157 14.43 -5.41 -13.82
CA PRO A 157 13.31 -4.80 -14.50
C PRO A 157 12.04 -5.66 -14.38
N ASN A 158 10.94 -5.04 -13.97
CA ASN A 158 9.65 -5.67 -13.84
C ASN A 158 8.75 -5.31 -15.02
N GLY A 159 8.71 -6.19 -16.03
CA GLY A 159 7.95 -5.94 -17.25
C GLY A 159 8.50 -4.78 -18.09
N ILE A 160 7.72 -4.39 -19.10
CA ILE A 160 8.00 -3.23 -19.94
C ILE A 160 7.62 -1.93 -19.22
N PRO A 161 8.13 -0.76 -19.66
CA PRO A 161 7.71 0.52 -19.12
C PRO A 161 6.18 0.69 -19.14
N LEU A 162 5.64 1.12 -18.01
CA LEU A 162 4.22 1.30 -17.76
C LEU A 162 3.81 2.73 -18.09
N ASP A 163 2.85 2.87 -18.99
CA ASP A 163 2.20 4.15 -19.29
C ASP A 163 1.11 4.43 -18.24
N MET A 164 1.39 5.39 -17.37
CA MET A 164 0.50 5.80 -16.28
C MET A 164 -0.58 6.79 -16.73
N GLY A 165 -0.48 7.31 -17.95
CA GLY A 165 -1.40 8.30 -18.51
C GLY A 165 -2.75 7.71 -18.89
N LYS A 166 -2.80 6.39 -19.03
CA LYS A 166 -4.02 5.63 -19.31
C LYS A 166 -4.99 5.73 -18.13
N ASN A 167 -6.28 5.94 -18.42
CA ASN A 167 -7.33 5.76 -17.42
C ASN A 167 -7.59 4.27 -17.20
N ALA A 168 -8.21 3.89 -16.07
CA ALA A 168 -8.48 2.48 -15.79
C ALA A 168 -9.29 1.78 -16.89
N GLU A 169 -10.21 2.49 -17.54
CA GLU A 169 -11.10 1.97 -18.59
C GLU A 169 -10.38 1.81 -19.95
N HIS A 170 -9.13 2.26 -20.08
CA HIS A 170 -8.35 2.11 -21.31
C HIS A 170 -8.25 0.62 -21.68
N PRO A 171 -8.39 0.21 -22.95
CA PRO A 171 -8.40 -1.21 -23.34
C PRO A 171 -7.19 -2.02 -22.84
N ASP A 172 -6.01 -1.40 -22.73
CA ASP A 172 -4.81 -2.04 -22.18
C ASP A 172 -4.88 -2.37 -20.68
N ILE A 173 -5.69 -1.63 -19.92
CA ILE A 173 -5.99 -1.93 -18.52
C ILE A 173 -7.28 -2.76 -18.48
N GLY A 174 -8.39 -2.20 -18.95
CA GLY A 174 -9.65 -2.91 -19.16
C GLY A 174 -10.55 -2.98 -17.93
N TYR A 175 -10.49 -1.98 -17.05
CA TYR A 175 -11.43 -1.87 -15.94
C TYR A 175 -12.86 -1.70 -16.45
N ILE A 176 -13.80 -2.42 -15.84
CA ILE A 176 -15.25 -2.22 -16.01
C ILE A 176 -15.86 -2.07 -14.61
N ALA A 177 -16.74 -1.09 -14.40
CA ALA A 177 -17.45 -0.96 -13.13
C ALA A 177 -18.31 -2.21 -12.87
N ASP A 178 -18.34 -2.72 -11.64
CA ASP A 178 -19.06 -3.97 -11.31
C ASP A 178 -20.54 -3.92 -11.75
N ALA A 179 -21.20 -2.78 -11.52
CA ALA A 179 -22.59 -2.54 -11.91
C ALA A 179 -22.85 -2.59 -13.43
N ASN A 180 -21.80 -2.59 -14.25
CA ASN A 180 -21.87 -2.69 -15.71
C ASN A 180 -21.51 -4.09 -16.22
N THR A 181 -21.46 -5.09 -15.34
CA THR A 181 -21.16 -6.49 -15.67
C THR A 181 -22.28 -7.39 -15.16
N ASP A 182 -22.48 -8.55 -15.81
CA ASP A 182 -23.53 -9.50 -15.43
C ASP A 182 -23.17 -10.35 -14.20
N ASP A 183 -21.92 -10.29 -13.74
CA ASP A 183 -21.36 -11.14 -12.68
C ASP A 183 -20.69 -10.34 -11.54
N ASP A 184 -21.14 -9.10 -11.32
CA ASP A 184 -20.63 -8.18 -10.28
C ASP A 184 -19.10 -8.01 -10.33
N GLY A 185 -18.52 -8.08 -11.52
CA GLY A 185 -17.12 -7.82 -11.81
C GLY A 185 -16.20 -9.02 -11.67
N ILE A 186 -16.72 -10.23 -11.40
CA ILE A 186 -15.90 -11.44 -11.19
C ILE A 186 -15.02 -11.75 -12.42
N SER A 187 -15.59 -11.70 -13.62
CA SER A 187 -14.83 -11.97 -14.86
C SER A 187 -13.86 -10.83 -15.16
N ASN A 188 -14.27 -9.58 -14.94
CA ASN A 188 -13.40 -8.42 -15.15
C ASN A 188 -12.20 -8.42 -14.19
N ASP A 189 -12.38 -8.86 -12.93
CA ASP A 189 -11.28 -8.99 -11.97
C ASP A 189 -10.24 -10.04 -12.44
N LYS A 190 -10.69 -11.13 -13.07
CA LYS A 190 -9.79 -12.12 -13.70
C LYS A 190 -9.03 -11.51 -14.88
N ASP A 191 -9.72 -10.77 -15.74
CA ASP A 191 -9.09 -10.12 -16.91
C ASP A 191 -8.07 -9.07 -16.51
N LEU A 192 -8.40 -8.23 -15.52
CA LEU A 192 -7.48 -7.25 -14.95
C LEU A 192 -6.23 -7.95 -14.40
N ARG A 193 -6.41 -9.01 -13.61
CA ARG A 193 -5.30 -9.77 -13.04
C ARG A 193 -4.39 -10.36 -14.09
N ASN A 194 -4.95 -10.91 -15.18
CA ASN A 194 -4.18 -11.44 -16.31
C ASN A 194 -3.33 -10.36 -17.00
N ARG A 195 -3.72 -9.08 -16.89
CA ARG A 195 -2.98 -7.92 -17.41
C ARG A 195 -2.07 -7.28 -16.35
N GLY A 196 -1.99 -7.86 -15.16
CA GLY A 196 -1.19 -7.38 -14.03
C GLY A 196 -1.83 -6.22 -13.25
N TRP A 197 -3.14 -6.05 -13.35
CA TRP A 197 -3.90 -5.01 -12.66
C TRP A 197 -4.94 -5.61 -11.70
N MET A 198 -5.37 -4.84 -10.72
CA MET A 198 -6.59 -5.12 -9.96
C MET A 198 -7.30 -3.80 -9.64
N LYS A 199 -8.62 -3.83 -9.42
CA LYS A 199 -9.37 -2.67 -8.90
C LYS A 199 -8.81 -2.23 -7.56
N ALA A 200 -8.93 -0.95 -7.20
CA ALA A 200 -8.58 -0.55 -5.85
C ALA A 200 -9.51 -1.21 -4.80
N PRO A 201 -9.10 -1.28 -3.53
CA PRO A 201 -9.88 -1.90 -2.46
C PRO A 201 -11.22 -1.21 -2.19
N ASP A 202 -12.20 -2.00 -1.75
CA ASP A 202 -13.56 -1.51 -1.50
C ASP A 202 -13.73 -0.75 -0.17
N TYR A 203 -12.88 -1.03 0.83
CA TYR A 203 -13.08 -0.54 2.19
C TYR A 203 -12.72 0.95 2.40
N PHE A 204 -11.97 1.57 1.49
CA PHE A 204 -11.70 3.00 1.54
C PHE A 204 -12.46 3.70 0.42
N CYS A 205 -12.71 4.99 0.60
CA CYS A 205 -13.53 5.76 -0.31
C CYS A 205 -12.88 7.10 -0.65
N GLN A 206 -13.48 7.74 -1.64
CA GLN A 206 -13.16 9.09 -2.06
C GLN A 206 -13.36 10.10 -0.92
N TYR A 207 -12.37 10.97 -0.71
CA TYR A 207 -12.45 12.10 0.22
C TYR A 207 -13.31 13.25 -0.35
N PRO A 208 -14.10 13.97 0.48
CA PRO A 208 -14.33 13.74 1.91
C PRO A 208 -15.35 12.64 2.20
N GLN A 209 -16.26 12.39 1.26
CA GLN A 209 -17.24 11.31 1.23
C GLN A 209 -17.45 10.97 -0.25
N GLY A 210 -17.54 9.69 -0.59
CA GLY A 210 -17.84 9.33 -1.97
C GLY A 210 -17.66 7.86 -2.26
N LYS A 211 -17.40 7.58 -3.53
CA LYS A 211 -17.39 6.21 -4.05
C LYS A 211 -16.24 5.41 -3.44
N SER A 212 -16.49 4.12 -3.29
CA SER A 212 -15.48 3.13 -2.94
C SER A 212 -14.28 3.20 -3.88
N GLY A 213 -13.09 2.87 -3.35
CA GLY A 213 -11.87 2.70 -4.13
C GLY A 213 -12.05 1.71 -5.28
N ARG A 214 -12.83 0.65 -5.07
CA ARG A 214 -13.16 -0.35 -6.10
C ARG A 214 -13.86 0.24 -7.31
N LEU A 215 -14.62 1.32 -7.12
CA LEU A 215 -15.33 2.04 -8.17
C LEU A 215 -14.48 3.14 -8.83
N SER A 216 -13.22 3.30 -8.42
CA SER A 216 -12.33 4.35 -8.93
C SER A 216 -11.78 4.00 -10.30
N THR A 217 -11.92 4.93 -11.24
CA THR A 217 -11.28 4.86 -12.57
C THR A 217 -9.90 5.51 -12.61
N HIS A 218 -9.38 5.88 -11.43
CA HIS A 218 -8.12 6.62 -11.25
C HIS A 218 -7.20 5.98 -10.19
N SER A 219 -7.66 4.94 -9.49
CA SER A 219 -6.88 4.28 -8.43
C SER A 219 -7.01 2.79 -8.63
N LEU A 220 -5.88 2.15 -8.87
CA LEU A 220 -5.78 0.71 -9.14
C LEU A 220 -4.69 0.10 -8.28
N ARG A 221 -4.57 -1.21 -8.35
CA ARG A 221 -3.42 -1.97 -7.87
C ARG A 221 -2.65 -2.48 -9.08
N ARG A 222 -1.33 -2.32 -9.06
CA ARG A 222 -0.41 -2.96 -10.01
C ARG A 222 0.22 -4.18 -9.34
N ILE A 223 0.09 -5.34 -9.98
CA ILE A 223 0.78 -6.56 -9.57
C ILE A 223 2.21 -6.48 -10.08
N LEU A 224 3.19 -6.58 -9.17
CA LEU A 224 4.60 -6.61 -9.53
C LEU A 224 5.04 -8.06 -9.81
N GLY A 225 4.50 -9.03 -9.09
CA GLY A 225 4.81 -10.44 -9.31
C GLY A 225 4.97 -11.18 -8.00
N ILE A 226 5.39 -12.44 -8.08
CA ILE A 226 5.61 -13.32 -6.93
C ILE A 226 7.10 -13.42 -6.65
N TYR A 227 7.48 -13.18 -5.41
CA TYR A 227 8.86 -13.15 -4.93
C TYR A 227 9.00 -14.00 -3.67
N SER A 228 10.17 -14.60 -3.46
CA SER A 228 10.53 -15.15 -2.16
C SER A 228 11.05 -14.00 -1.29
N LEU A 229 10.42 -13.79 -0.14
CA LEU A 229 10.75 -12.71 0.81
C LEU A 229 10.96 -13.31 2.20
N GLY A 230 11.51 -12.51 3.12
CA GLY A 230 11.68 -12.88 4.53
C GLY A 230 12.85 -13.82 4.80
N ASP A 231 13.75 -13.95 3.83
CA ASP A 231 14.97 -14.77 3.84
C ASP A 231 16.16 -14.09 4.55
N GLY A 232 15.91 -12.99 5.26
CA GLY A 232 16.93 -12.15 5.90
C GLY A 232 17.55 -11.09 4.99
N ASN A 233 17.22 -11.07 3.69
CA ASN A 233 17.70 -10.04 2.77
C ASN A 233 16.82 -8.79 2.79
N ILE A 234 17.43 -7.67 2.37
CA ILE A 234 16.72 -6.41 2.15
C ILE A 234 16.19 -6.42 0.71
N HIS A 235 14.88 -6.44 0.56
CA HIS A 235 14.22 -6.33 -0.73
C HIS A 235 13.85 -4.87 -1.04
N THR A 236 13.79 -4.55 -2.33
CA THR A 236 13.56 -3.19 -2.81
C THR A 236 12.60 -3.15 -3.99
N PHE A 237 11.79 -2.10 -4.01
CA PHE A 237 11.02 -1.65 -5.18
C PHE A 237 11.63 -0.35 -5.66
N ARG A 238 11.97 -0.26 -6.94
CA ARG A 238 12.45 0.99 -7.55
C ARG A 238 11.54 1.37 -8.70
N MET A 239 11.24 2.65 -8.82
CA MET A 239 10.51 3.17 -9.96
C MET A 239 11.23 4.40 -10.52
N LYS A 240 11.40 4.37 -11.83
CA LYS A 240 12.14 5.39 -12.57
C LYS A 240 11.27 5.94 -13.70
N SER A 241 11.16 7.26 -13.78
CA SER A 241 10.58 7.95 -14.92
C SER A 241 11.45 7.73 -16.16
N VAL A 242 10.83 7.26 -17.24
CA VAL A 242 11.47 7.03 -18.55
C VAL A 242 11.07 8.13 -19.54
N LEU A 243 9.83 8.60 -19.44
CA LEU A 243 9.32 9.73 -20.21
C LEU A 243 8.34 10.52 -19.34
N SER A 244 8.51 11.83 -19.27
CA SER A 244 7.57 12.72 -18.61
C SER A 244 7.19 13.87 -19.53
N SER A 245 5.92 14.30 -19.51
CA SER A 245 5.46 15.43 -20.31
C SER A 245 5.87 16.78 -19.69
N ASN A 246 6.12 16.80 -18.38
CA ASN A 246 6.65 17.93 -17.62
C ASN A 246 7.15 17.48 -16.22
N THR A 247 7.67 18.41 -15.41
CA THR A 247 8.17 18.13 -14.04
C THR A 247 7.10 18.17 -12.94
N ASN A 248 5.86 18.55 -13.27
CA ASN A 248 4.70 18.54 -12.37
C ASN A 248 3.89 17.23 -12.44
N ASP A 249 4.20 16.34 -13.39
CA ASP A 249 3.65 14.99 -13.41
C ASP A 249 4.17 14.23 -12.18
N TYR A 250 3.30 13.46 -11.53
CA TYR A 250 3.62 12.79 -10.28
C TYR A 250 3.27 11.31 -10.29
N PHE A 251 3.85 10.58 -9.34
CA PHE A 251 3.43 9.27 -8.94
C PHE A 251 2.75 9.37 -7.58
N GLY A 252 1.44 9.09 -7.55
CA GLY A 252 0.70 9.00 -6.30
C GLY A 252 0.92 7.63 -5.68
N TYR A 253 1.84 7.55 -4.72
CA TYR A 253 2.18 6.29 -4.05
C TYR A 253 1.33 6.10 -2.80
N ASP A 254 0.43 5.12 -2.84
CA ASP A 254 -0.62 5.01 -1.83
C ASP A 254 -0.28 3.96 -0.76
N TYR A 255 -0.10 2.72 -1.20
CA TYR A 255 0.19 1.59 -0.32
C TYR A 255 0.97 0.50 -1.05
N ILE A 256 1.53 -0.41 -0.27
CA ILE A 256 2.09 -1.67 -0.74
C ILE A 256 1.33 -2.84 -0.14
N GLU A 257 1.21 -3.92 -0.90
CA GLU A 257 0.62 -5.18 -0.46
C GLU A 257 1.60 -6.33 -0.62
N PHE A 258 1.53 -7.24 0.34
CA PHE A 258 2.14 -8.56 0.30
C PHE A 258 1.03 -9.58 0.48
N VAL A 259 0.83 -10.44 -0.52
CA VAL A 259 -0.18 -11.51 -0.47
C VAL A 259 0.50 -12.87 -0.51
N PRO A 260 0.31 -13.75 0.49
CA PRO A 260 0.86 -15.10 0.43
C PRO A 260 0.37 -15.82 -0.83
N LYS A 261 1.27 -16.49 -1.55
CA LYS A 261 0.95 -17.17 -2.81
C LYS A 261 -0.23 -18.14 -2.66
N GLY A 262 -0.33 -18.83 -1.53
CA GLY A 262 -1.40 -19.79 -1.24
C GLY A 262 -2.81 -19.17 -1.09
N LEU A 263 -2.93 -17.85 -1.04
CA LEU A 263 -4.23 -17.17 -0.89
C LEU A 263 -4.74 -16.51 -2.16
N LEU A 264 -3.91 -16.43 -3.22
CA LEU A 264 -4.22 -15.66 -4.43
C LEU A 264 -5.54 -16.07 -5.10
N ASP A 265 -5.91 -17.35 -5.03
CA ASP A 265 -7.13 -17.87 -5.66
C ASP A 265 -8.42 -17.48 -4.91
N THR A 266 -8.30 -17.11 -3.63
CA THR A 266 -9.43 -16.83 -2.73
C THR A 266 -9.50 -15.37 -2.27
N GLU A 267 -8.47 -14.59 -2.61
CA GLU A 267 -8.35 -13.21 -2.15
C GLU A 267 -9.37 -12.29 -2.86
N ASP A 268 -9.94 -11.34 -2.09
CA ASP A 268 -11.01 -10.42 -2.53
C ASP A 268 -12.30 -11.12 -3.02
N ARG A 269 -12.50 -12.40 -2.67
CA ARG A 269 -13.70 -13.18 -3.01
C ARG A 269 -14.61 -13.50 -1.81
N ASN A 270 -14.29 -13.00 -0.62
CA ASN A 270 -15.05 -13.19 0.62
C ASN A 270 -15.09 -11.91 1.46
#